data_AF-A0A553RLW5-F1
#
_entry.id   AF-A0A553RLW5-F1
#
_cell.length_a   1.000
_cell.length_b   1.000
_cell.length_c   1.000
_cell.angle_alpha   90.00
_cell.angle_beta   90.00
_cell.angle_gamma   90.00
#
_symmetry.space_group_name_H-M   'P 1'
#
loop_
_entity.id
_entity.type
_entity.pdbx_description
1 polymer ?
#
loop_
_entity_poly.entity_id
_entity_poly.type
_entity_poly.pdbx_seq_one_letter_code
_entity_poly.pdbx_strand_id
1 'polypeptide(L)'
;MNNIYHPQRGSLRIRGRAPTRVSPGELRLPKITHLPDVSVICRSTGFVLRVRRSFFGFSVVSEELTLGKTCKSNGLLEPNGDLLFTYSLADCQSLKQ
;
A
#
# COMPACT_ATOMS: atom_id res chain seq x y z
N MET A 1 -51.48 -44.68 -0.13
CA MET A 1 -50.52 -43.82 0.59
C MET A 1 -50.29 -42.58 -0.24
N ASN A 2 -50.88 -41.43 0.11
CA ASN A 2 -50.59 -40.15 -0.54
C ASN A 2 -50.35 -39.10 0.55
N ASN A 3 -49.08 -38.73 0.72
CA ASN A 3 -48.60 -37.77 1.72
C ASN A 3 -49.02 -36.35 1.35
N ILE A 4 -49.73 -35.70 2.27
CA ILE A 4 -50.05 -34.26 2.20
C ILE A 4 -48.81 -33.50 2.69
N TYR A 5 -48.09 -32.87 1.78
CA TYR A 5 -46.99 -31.96 2.12
C TYR A 5 -47.55 -30.61 2.59
N HIS A 6 -47.42 -30.31 3.87
CA HIS A 6 -47.62 -28.98 4.44
C HIS A 6 -46.37 -28.11 4.19
N PRO A 7 -46.45 -26.96 3.50
CA PRO A 7 -45.34 -26.03 3.42
C PRO A 7 -45.26 -25.23 4.73
N GLN A 8 -44.29 -25.55 5.58
CA GLN A 8 -43.94 -24.75 6.75
C GLN A 8 -43.31 -23.42 6.28
N ARG A 9 -44.04 -22.30 6.43
CA ARG A 9 -43.52 -20.95 6.19
C ARG A 9 -42.45 -20.62 7.25
N GLY A 10 -41.18 -20.82 6.90
CA GLY A 10 -40.06 -20.31 7.69
C GLY A 10 -40.02 -18.79 7.66
N SER A 11 -40.19 -18.15 8.82
CA SER A 11 -39.96 -16.71 9.00
C SER A 11 -38.46 -16.44 9.10
N LEU A 12 -37.86 -15.87 8.04
CA LEU A 12 -36.49 -15.37 8.05
C LEU A 12 -36.44 -14.07 8.88
N ARG A 13 -36.09 -14.18 10.16
CA ARG A 13 -35.76 -13.02 11.00
C ARG A 13 -34.32 -12.59 10.72
N ILE A 14 -34.12 -11.71 9.74
CA ILE A 14 -32.83 -11.04 9.56
C ILE A 14 -32.66 -10.08 10.75
N ARG A 15 -31.83 -10.47 11.73
CA ARG A 15 -31.37 -9.54 12.76
C ARG A 15 -30.50 -8.49 12.06
N GLY A 16 -31.08 -7.34 11.73
CA GLY A 16 -30.32 -6.19 11.27
C GLY A 16 -29.29 -5.82 12.34
N ARG A 17 -28.00 -5.90 11.99
CA ARG A 17 -26.95 -5.32 12.82
C ARG A 17 -27.22 -3.81 12.84
N ALA A 18 -27.34 -3.23 14.04
CA ALA A 18 -27.48 -1.78 14.19
C ALA A 18 -26.30 -1.11 13.46
N PRO A 19 -26.54 -0.08 12.63
CA PRO A 19 -25.45 0.68 12.01
C PRO A 19 -24.56 1.22 13.12
N THR A 20 -23.27 0.91 13.06
CA THR A 20 -22.28 1.52 13.94
C THR A 20 -22.38 3.03 13.74
N ARG A 21 -22.80 3.78 14.77
CA ARG A 21 -22.76 5.24 14.75
C ARG A 21 -21.30 5.66 14.59
N VAL A 22 -20.90 6.05 13.39
CA VAL A 22 -19.60 6.67 13.15
C VAL A 22 -19.77 8.15 13.48
N SER A 23 -19.02 8.64 14.46
CA SER A 23 -19.02 10.07 14.81
C SER A 23 -18.58 10.92 13.62
N PRO A 24 -19.28 12.01 13.29
CA PRO A 24 -18.83 12.97 12.28
C PRO A 24 -17.50 13.57 12.74
N GLY A 25 -16.41 13.28 12.02
CA GLY A 25 -15.06 13.76 12.36
C GLY A 25 -13.97 12.68 12.35
N GLU A 26 -14.33 11.40 12.30
CA GLU A 26 -13.34 10.33 12.13
C GLU A 26 -12.87 10.29 10.66
N LEU A 27 -11.84 11.05 10.33
CA LEU A 27 -11.10 10.92 9.08
C LEU A 27 -10.43 9.54 9.10
N ARG A 28 -11.15 8.52 8.62
CA ARG A 28 -10.59 7.19 8.37
C ARG A 28 -9.65 7.28 7.18
N LEU A 29 -8.46 7.81 7.43
CA LEU A 29 -7.33 7.61 6.56
C LEU A 29 -7.18 6.09 6.38
N PRO A 30 -7.13 5.58 5.14
CA PRO A 30 -6.94 4.16 4.92
C PRO A 30 -5.69 3.75 5.69
N LYS A 31 -5.85 2.82 6.63
CA LYS A 31 -4.71 2.18 7.27
C LYS A 31 -4.02 1.40 6.16
N ILE A 32 -2.96 1.96 5.60
CA ILE A 32 -2.13 1.29 4.60
C ILE A 32 -1.44 0.14 5.34
N THR A 33 -2.11 -1.02 5.39
CA THR A 33 -1.59 -2.23 6.02
C THR A 33 -0.50 -2.87 5.18
N HIS A 34 -0.43 -2.52 3.89
CA HIS A 34 0.60 -2.96 2.96
C HIS A 34 1.09 -1.76 2.16
N LEU A 35 2.31 -1.31 2.47
CA LEU A 35 2.98 -0.33 1.61
C LEU A 35 3.27 -1.00 0.27
N PRO A 36 2.97 -0.33 -0.87
CA PRO A 36 3.21 -0.88 -2.19
C PRO A 36 4.70 -1.16 -2.40
N ASP A 37 5.04 -2.12 -3.26
CA ASP A 37 6.43 -2.52 -3.48
C ASP A 37 7.34 -1.35 -3.87
N VAL A 38 6.77 -0.33 -4.51
CA VAL A 38 7.41 0.97 -4.72
C VAL A 38 6.51 2.07 -4.18
N SER A 39 7.06 2.99 -3.38
CA SER A 39 6.33 4.15 -2.85
C SER A 39 7.18 5.41 -2.92
N VAL A 40 6.54 6.55 -3.19
CA VAL A 40 7.18 7.87 -3.24
C VAL A 40 6.55 8.80 -2.23
N ILE A 41 7.39 9.51 -1.48
CA ILE A 41 6.99 10.65 -0.66
C ILE A 41 7.61 11.90 -1.27
N CYS A 42 6.76 12.78 -1.79
CA CYS A 42 7.18 14.06 -2.36
C CYS A 42 7.28 15.13 -1.26
N ARG A 43 8.29 15.98 -1.37
CA ARG A 43 8.49 17.19 -0.58
C ARG A 43 8.73 18.38 -1.51
N SER A 44 8.70 19.60 -0.97
CA SER A 44 8.88 20.83 -1.76
C SER A 44 10.23 20.91 -2.47
N THR A 45 11.29 20.32 -1.92
CA THR A 45 12.66 20.39 -2.45
C THR A 45 13.21 19.06 -2.94
N GLY A 46 12.48 17.96 -2.76
CA GLY A 46 13.01 16.62 -3.04
C GLY A 46 11.97 15.54 -2.84
N PHE A 47 12.42 14.31 -2.82
CA PHE A 47 11.56 13.15 -2.61
C PHE A 47 12.32 12.02 -1.91
N VAL A 48 11.55 11.09 -1.37
CA VAL A 48 12.05 9.80 -0.90
C VAL A 48 11.30 8.71 -1.67
N LEU A 49 12.03 7.97 -2.48
CA LEU A 49 11.56 6.76 -3.14
C LEU A 49 11.99 5.56 -2.31
N ARG A 50 11.04 4.72 -1.92
CA ARG A 50 11.28 3.44 -1.26
C ARG A 50 10.99 2.32 -2.22
N VAL A 51 11.91 1.36 -2.30
CA VAL A 51 11.73 0.12 -3.06
C VAL A 51 11.87 -1.06 -2.12
N ARG A 52 10.82 -1.88 -2.04
CA ARG A 52 10.76 -3.05 -1.18
C ARG A 52 11.82 -4.07 -1.58
N ARG A 53 12.50 -4.66 -0.59
CA ARG A 53 13.60 -5.62 -0.85
C ARG A 53 13.21 -6.77 -1.79
N SER A 54 12.04 -7.35 -1.61
CA SER A 54 11.56 -8.47 -2.41
C SER A 54 11.18 -8.10 -3.85
N PHE A 55 11.02 -6.81 -4.15
CA PHE A 55 10.59 -6.33 -5.48
C PHE A 55 11.70 -6.44 -6.53
N PHE A 56 12.93 -6.09 -6.16
CA PHE A 56 14.08 -6.17 -7.07
C PHE A 56 14.69 -7.57 -7.14
N GLY A 57 14.14 -8.56 -6.45
CA GLY A 57 14.58 -9.95 -6.48
C GLY A 57 15.69 -10.26 -5.47
N PHE A 58 15.66 -11.48 -4.93
CA PHE A 58 16.54 -11.92 -3.83
C PHE A 58 18.02 -12.04 -4.21
N SER A 59 18.35 -11.99 -5.51
CA SER A 59 19.70 -12.16 -6.06
C SER A 59 20.28 -10.91 -6.71
N VAL A 60 19.56 -9.78 -6.69
CA VAL A 60 20.03 -8.49 -7.21
C VAL A 60 20.77 -7.76 -6.09
N VAL A 61 22.04 -7.43 -6.33
CA VAL A 61 22.84 -6.63 -5.40
C VAL A 61 22.23 -5.23 -5.38
N SER A 62 22.06 -4.61 -4.21
CA SER A 62 21.44 -3.29 -4.05
C SER A 62 22.06 -2.18 -4.91
N GLU A 63 23.28 -2.41 -5.40
CA GLU A 63 24.05 -1.52 -6.28
C GLU A 63 23.58 -1.52 -7.74
N GLU A 64 22.75 -2.48 -8.15
CA GLU A 64 22.26 -2.62 -9.53
C GLU A 64 21.02 -1.77 -9.80
N LEU A 65 20.22 -1.47 -8.76
CA LEU A 65 19.03 -0.63 -8.92
C LEU A 65 19.42 0.85 -8.91
N THR A 66 19.19 1.52 -10.03
CA THR A 66 19.43 2.95 -10.18
C THR A 66 18.13 3.71 -10.42
N LEU A 67 18.09 4.96 -9.93
CA LEU A 67 17.08 5.94 -10.27
C LEU A 67 17.60 6.83 -11.40
N GLY A 68 16.84 6.90 -12.49
CA GLY A 68 17.34 7.48 -13.73
C GLY A 68 18.54 6.68 -14.25
N LYS A 69 19.55 7.35 -14.79
CA LYS A 69 20.75 6.65 -15.31
C LYS A 69 21.85 6.45 -14.28
N THR A 70 21.87 7.23 -13.20
CA THR A 70 23.09 7.37 -12.37
C THR A 70 22.88 7.35 -10.86
N CYS A 71 21.69 7.64 -10.35
CA CYS A 71 21.49 7.72 -8.90
C CYS A 71 21.36 6.32 -8.29
N LYS A 72 22.14 6.02 -7.26
CA LYS A 72 22.08 4.75 -6.53
C LYS A 72 21.24 4.89 -5.26
N SER A 73 20.87 3.76 -4.65
CA SER A 73 20.30 3.80 -3.30
C SER A 73 21.29 4.46 -2.34
N ASN A 74 20.80 5.36 -1.49
CA ASN A 74 21.60 6.08 -0.50
C ASN A 74 21.09 5.87 0.94
N GLY A 75 20.20 4.89 1.14
CA GLY A 75 19.76 4.48 2.46
C GLY A 75 19.08 3.12 2.46
N LEU A 76 18.89 2.60 3.67
CA LEU A 76 18.12 1.39 3.96
C LEU A 76 17.04 1.72 4.98
N LEU A 77 15.84 1.19 4.78
CA LEU A 77 14.78 1.22 5.78
C LEU A 77 14.85 -0.04 6.63
N GLU A 78 15.37 0.11 7.83
CA GLU A 78 15.41 -0.95 8.83
C GLU A 78 14.02 -1.22 9.44
N PRO A 79 13.73 -2.47 9.87
CA PRO A 79 14.60 -3.66 9.79
C PRO A 79 14.47 -4.44 8.47
N ASN A 80 13.61 -3.98 7.56
CA ASN A 80 13.22 -4.77 6.37
C ASN A 80 14.28 -4.74 5.26
N GLY A 81 15.20 -3.77 5.30
CA GLY A 81 16.22 -3.57 4.29
C GLY A 81 15.67 -3.10 2.96
N ASP A 82 14.56 -2.36 2.95
CA ASP A 82 14.05 -1.69 1.75
C ASP A 82 15.06 -0.61 1.32
N LEU A 83 15.28 -0.46 0.02
CA LEU A 83 16.18 0.58 -0.50
C LEU A 83 15.50 1.95 -0.45
N LEU A 84 16.27 2.96 -0.07
CA LEU A 84 15.84 4.36 -0.06
C LEU A 84 16.68 5.18 -1.03
N PHE A 85 15.99 5.95 -1.88
CA PHE A 85 16.57 6.95 -2.75
C PHE A 85 16.04 8.31 -2.30
N THR A 86 16.92 9.10 -1.67
CA THR A 86 16.61 10.44 -1.18
C THR A 86 17.39 11.46 -1.98
N TYR A 87 16.70 12.22 -2.82
CA TYR A 87 17.30 13.13 -3.79
C TYR A 87 16.49 14.43 -3.96
N SER A 88 17.13 15.46 -4.50
CA SER A 88 16.48 16.71 -4.91
C SER A 88 15.63 16.49 -6.16
N LEU A 89 14.62 17.34 -6.36
CA LEU A 89 13.80 17.35 -7.59
C LEU A 89 14.57 17.73 -8.85
N ALA A 90 15.83 18.18 -8.72
CA ALA A 90 16.71 18.51 -9.84
C ALA A 90 17.75 17.41 -10.13
N ASP A 91 17.83 16.38 -9.28
CA ASP A 91 18.82 15.30 -9.41
C ASP A 91 18.32 14.21 -10.37
N CYS A 92 19.18 13.21 -10.61
CA CYS A 92 18.82 11.97 -11.31
C CYS A 92 18.24 12.15 -12.72
N GLN A 93 18.59 13.26 -13.39
CA GLN A 93 18.11 13.64 -14.73
C GLN A 93 16.58 13.81 -14.77
N SER A 94 16.01 14.30 -13.67
CA SER A 94 14.60 14.70 -13.60
C SER A 94 14.22 15.66 -14.73
N LEU A 95 13.11 15.39 -15.40
CA LEU A 95 12.51 16.30 -16.37
C LEU A 95 11.36 17.06 -15.70
N LYS A 96 11.29 18.37 -15.94
CA LYS A 96 10.10 19.16 -15.63
C LYS A 96 9.13 19.02 -16.80
N GLN A 97 7.86 18.76 -16.49
CA GLN A 97 6.76 18.86 -17.47
C GLN A 97 6.27 20.29 -17.58
#